data_AF-A0A358U7N4-F1
#
_entry.id   AF-A0A358U7N4-F1
#
_cell.length_a   1.000
_cell.length_b   1.000
_cell.length_c   1.000
_cell.angle_alpha   90.00
_cell.angle_beta   90.00
_cell.angle_gamma   90.00
#
_symmetry.space_group_name_H-M   'P 1'
#
loop_
_entity.id
_entity.type
_entity.pdbx_description
1 polymer ?
#
loop_
_entity_poly.entity_id
_entity_poly.type
_entity_poly.pdbx_seq_one_letter_code
_entity_poly.pdbx_strand_id
1 'polypeptide(L)'
;MSISNINQFNWIDSFLSDISIRSNNVQMRIIAEESVTYKLSFIEYIALEYIGHWDESIIESIQADLQGELIEKALSEVKKNYLDTEIPFCEKHIYDTWIQVNIKISDGGEVKVVCKDITIEVTSE
;
A
#
# COMPACT_ATOMS: atom_id res chain seq x y z
N MET A 1 4.73 -4.06 11.18
CA MET A 1 3.81 -5.15 11.62
C MET A 1 4.07 -6.36 10.72
N SER A 2 3.85 -7.62 11.13
CA SER A 2 4.06 -8.74 10.18
C SER A 2 2.94 -8.77 9.13
N ILE A 3 3.28 -9.14 7.89
CA ILE A 3 2.33 -9.33 6.77
C ILE A 3 1.12 -10.19 7.20
N SER A 4 1.38 -11.23 7.99
CA SER A 4 0.35 -12.14 8.51
C SER A 4 -0.74 -11.44 9.31
N ASN A 5 -0.42 -10.34 10.00
CA ASN A 5 -1.42 -9.62 10.78
C ASN A 5 -2.39 -8.84 9.87
N ILE A 6 -1.89 -8.24 8.78
CA ILE A 6 -2.73 -7.50 7.82
C ILE A 6 -3.76 -8.45 7.19
N ASN A 7 -3.31 -9.64 6.80
CA ASN A 7 -4.14 -10.64 6.11
C ASN A 7 -5.16 -11.33 7.03
N GLN A 8 -5.03 -11.17 8.36
CA GLN A 8 -5.95 -11.73 9.34
C GLN A 8 -7.02 -10.73 9.80
N PHE A 9 -6.85 -9.44 9.51
CA PHE A 9 -7.84 -8.43 9.85
C PHE A 9 -9.09 -8.57 8.96
N ASN A 10 -10.26 -8.41 9.58
CA ASN A 10 -11.50 -8.26 8.84
C ASN A 10 -11.66 -6.79 8.45
N TRP A 11 -11.54 -6.50 7.15
CA TRP A 11 -11.61 -5.15 6.58
C TRP A 11 -12.97 -4.83 5.96
N ILE A 12 -13.87 -5.82 5.92
CA ILE A 12 -15.18 -5.71 5.27
C ILE A 12 -15.97 -4.56 5.90
N ASP A 13 -16.72 -3.84 5.06
CA ASP A 13 -17.58 -2.71 5.42
C ASP A 13 -16.84 -1.48 5.98
N SER A 14 -15.50 -1.44 5.87
CA SER A 14 -14.73 -0.23 6.15
C SER A 14 -14.70 0.71 4.93
N PHE A 15 -14.51 2.00 5.15
CA PHE A 15 -14.50 3.02 4.10
C PHE A 15 -13.12 3.63 3.93
N LEU A 16 -12.58 3.61 2.70
CA LEU A 16 -11.38 4.33 2.33
C LEU A 16 -11.68 5.84 2.25
N SER A 17 -11.24 6.58 3.26
CA SER A 17 -11.55 8.00 3.40
C SER A 17 -10.58 8.92 2.66
N ASP A 18 -9.28 8.60 2.67
CA ASP A 18 -8.24 9.48 2.12
C ASP A 18 -6.99 8.68 1.74
N ILE A 19 -6.31 9.13 0.67
CA ILE A 19 -4.96 8.69 0.31
C ILE A 19 -4.07 9.94 0.20
N SER A 20 -3.04 9.99 1.02
CA SER A 20 -2.05 11.08 1.04
C SER A 20 -0.66 10.54 0.68
N ILE A 21 0.01 11.20 -0.26
CA ILE A 21 1.39 10.87 -0.65
C ILE A 21 2.33 11.95 -0.14
N ARG A 22 3.35 11.56 0.64
CA ARG A 22 4.36 12.48 1.18
C ARG A 22 5.76 11.89 1.08
N SER A 23 6.61 12.47 0.25
CA SER A 23 8.01 12.09 0.06
C SER A 23 8.16 10.58 -0.24
N ASN A 24 8.46 9.77 0.78
CA ASN A 24 8.66 8.32 0.70
C ASN A 24 7.57 7.51 1.43
N ASN A 25 6.43 8.13 1.74
CA ASN A 25 5.34 7.49 2.47
C ASN A 25 4.00 7.71 1.76
N VAL A 26 3.24 6.62 1.60
CA VAL A 26 1.81 6.70 1.30
C VAL A 26 1.07 6.49 2.62
N GLN A 27 0.05 7.29 2.86
CA GLN A 27 -0.84 7.16 4.01
C GLN A 27 -2.25 6.95 3.51
N MET A 28 -2.96 6.02 4.11
CA MET A 28 -4.36 5.78 3.84
C MET A 28 -5.15 5.84 5.14
N ARG A 29 -6.26 6.56 5.10
CA ARG A 29 -7.21 6.60 6.20
C ARG A 29 -8.38 5.71 5.86
N ILE A 30 -8.68 4.78 6.76
CA ILE A 30 -9.81 3.87 6.66
C ILE A 30 -10.68 4.09 7.89
N ILE A 31 -11.99 4.23 7.66
CA ILE A 31 -12.99 4.41 8.71
C ILE A 31 -13.81 3.13 8.77
N ALA A 32 -13.75 2.40 9.88
CA ALA A 32 -14.64 1.27 10.14
C ALA A 32 -15.84 1.74 10.97
N GLU A 33 -16.65 0.80 11.50
CA GLU A 33 -17.80 1.04 12.39
C GLU A 33 -17.64 2.29 13.29
N GLU A 34 -18.73 3.05 13.47
CA GLU A 34 -18.94 4.45 13.93
C GLU A 34 -17.92 5.23 14.80
N SER A 35 -16.80 4.65 15.20
CA SER A 35 -15.74 5.27 16.00
C SER A 35 -14.31 4.79 15.69
N VAL A 36 -14.08 3.80 14.82
CA VAL A 36 -12.74 3.24 14.61
C VAL A 36 -12.10 3.78 13.33
N THR A 37 -10.99 4.51 13.48
CA THR A 37 -10.16 4.96 12.36
C THR A 37 -8.85 4.18 12.33
N TYR A 38 -8.57 3.55 11.19
CA TYR A 38 -7.27 2.97 10.87
C TYR A 38 -6.47 3.93 9.99
N LYS A 39 -5.22 4.16 10.35
CA LYS A 39 -4.25 4.86 9.51
C LYS A 39 -3.16 3.87 9.10
N LEU A 40 -3.17 3.52 7.82
CA LEU A 40 -2.17 2.67 7.20
C LEU A 40 -1.07 3.59 6.66
N SER A 41 0.18 3.34 7.05
CA SER A 41 1.34 4.08 6.52
C SER A 41 2.31 3.11 5.85
N PHE A 42 2.49 3.30 4.54
CA PHE A 42 3.35 2.50 3.66
C PHE A 42 4.71 3.20 3.51
N ILE A 43 5.73 2.66 4.14
CA ILE A 43 7.04 3.31 4.33
C ILE A 43 8.00 2.88 3.21
N GLU A 44 8.75 3.85 2.68
CA GLU A 44 9.66 3.67 1.55
C GLU A 44 8.95 3.11 0.32
N TYR A 45 7.78 3.64 -0.04
CA TYR A 45 7.04 3.13 -1.20
C TYR A 45 7.79 3.34 -2.53
N ILE A 46 7.62 2.40 -3.46
CA ILE A 46 8.22 2.45 -4.81
C ILE A 46 7.19 2.44 -5.93
N ALA A 47 5.95 2.04 -5.63
CA ALA A 47 4.85 2.12 -6.58
C ALA A 47 3.50 2.27 -5.87
N LEU A 48 2.60 2.97 -6.53
CA LEU A 48 1.19 3.11 -6.19
C LEU A 48 0.41 2.99 -7.50
N GLU A 49 -0.55 2.07 -7.55
CA GLU A 49 -1.47 1.90 -8.67
C GLU A 49 -2.90 2.04 -8.14
N TYR A 50 -3.74 2.74 -8.89
CA TYR A 50 -5.16 2.90 -8.60
C TYR A 50 -5.96 2.57 -9.86
N ILE A 51 -6.93 1.67 -9.72
CA ILE A 51 -7.83 1.23 -10.79
C ILE A 51 -9.26 1.42 -10.29
N GLY A 52 -10.13 2.00 -11.13
CA GLY A 52 -11.56 2.13 -10.85
C GLY A 52 -12.04 3.56 -10.63
N HIS A 53 -13.24 3.68 -10.08
CA HIS A 53 -13.89 4.95 -9.75
C HIS A 53 -13.84 5.20 -8.24
N TRP A 54 -13.60 6.46 -7.85
CA TRP A 54 -13.42 6.86 -6.45
C TRP A 54 -14.74 7.07 -5.71
N ASP A 55 -15.87 7.07 -6.42
CA ASP A 55 -17.18 7.29 -5.82
C ASP A 55 -17.63 6.12 -4.93
N GLU A 56 -16.94 4.99 -5.00
CA GLU A 56 -17.19 3.80 -4.20
C GLU A 56 -15.94 3.33 -3.43
N SER A 57 -15.78 3.85 -2.20
CA SER A 57 -14.61 3.57 -1.35
C SER A 57 -14.86 2.50 -0.27
N ILE A 58 -15.90 1.66 -0.42
CA ILE A 58 -16.14 0.55 0.52
C ILE A 58 -15.07 -0.52 0.30
N ILE A 59 -14.38 -0.91 1.35
CA ILE A 59 -13.29 -1.89 1.33
C ILE A 59 -13.87 -3.29 1.46
N GLU A 60 -13.54 -4.13 0.49
CA GLU A 60 -13.87 -5.56 0.51
C GLU A 60 -12.77 -6.36 1.20
N SER A 61 -11.50 -6.03 0.94
CA SER A 61 -10.35 -6.71 1.54
C SER A 61 -9.07 -5.92 1.44
N ILE A 62 -8.16 -6.16 2.37
CA ILE A 62 -6.76 -5.71 2.31
C ILE A 62 -5.86 -6.93 2.47
N GLN A 63 -4.96 -7.15 1.52
CA GLN A 63 -4.04 -8.27 1.49
C GLN A 63 -2.63 -7.79 1.18
N ALA A 64 -1.65 -8.27 1.93
CA ALA A 64 -0.24 -8.00 1.74
C ALA A 64 0.50 -9.28 1.33
N ASP A 65 1.33 -9.19 0.29
CA ASP A 65 2.08 -10.30 -0.28
C ASP A 65 3.51 -9.87 -0.65
N LEU A 66 4.43 -10.84 -0.60
CA LEU A 66 5.83 -10.66 -1.06
C LEU A 66 5.99 -10.89 -2.57
N GLN A 67 4.93 -11.35 -3.23
CA GLN A 67 4.86 -11.58 -4.66
C GLN A 67 3.69 -10.81 -5.22
N GLY A 68 3.90 -10.12 -6.33
CA GLY A 68 2.84 -9.37 -6.97
C GLY A 68 3.34 -8.66 -8.23
N GLU A 69 2.45 -8.52 -9.20
CA GLU A 69 2.77 -7.93 -10.51
C GLU A 69 3.31 -6.49 -10.39
N LEU A 70 2.80 -5.72 -9.43
CA LEU A 70 3.25 -4.34 -9.23
C LEU A 70 4.68 -4.30 -8.67
N ILE A 71 5.09 -5.29 -7.87
CA ILE A 71 6.48 -5.42 -7.41
C ILE A 71 7.40 -5.60 -8.62
N GLU A 72 7.07 -6.55 -9.50
CA GLU A 72 7.90 -6.85 -10.68
C GLU A 72 8.01 -5.64 -11.61
N LYS A 73 6.88 -4.97 -11.89
CA LYS A 73 6.84 -3.74 -12.68
C LYS A 73 7.67 -2.63 -12.05
N ALA A 74 7.47 -2.35 -10.76
CA ALA A 74 8.17 -1.30 -10.04
C ALA A 74 9.68 -1.55 -10.03
N LEU A 75 10.11 -2.78 -9.74
CA LEU A 75 11.54 -3.13 -9.75
C LEU A 75 12.15 -3.06 -11.15
N SER A 76 11.41 -3.42 -12.20
CA SER A 76 11.85 -3.28 -13.59
C SER A 76 12.05 -1.80 -13.96
N GLU A 77 11.14 -0.93 -13.53
CA GLU A 77 11.21 0.51 -13.78
C GLU A 77 12.35 1.17 -12.99
N VAL A 78 12.51 0.81 -11.71
CA VAL A 78 13.68 1.21 -10.90
C VAL A 78 14.96 0.75 -11.59
N LYS A 79 15.07 -0.52 -11.99
CA LYS A 79 16.23 -1.02 -12.74
C LYS A 79 16.48 -0.18 -13.98
N LYS A 80 15.47 0.06 -14.82
CA LYS A 80 15.61 0.85 -16.06
C LYS A 80 16.12 2.28 -15.78
N ASN A 81 15.63 2.91 -14.72
CA ASN A 81 15.97 4.30 -14.40
C ASN A 81 17.34 4.45 -13.70
N TYR A 82 17.87 3.39 -13.09
CA TYR A 82 19.09 3.45 -12.29
C TYR A 82 20.23 2.51 -12.75
N LEU A 83 20.03 1.67 -13.77
CA LEU A 83 21.06 0.74 -14.29
C LEU A 83 22.23 1.39 -15.03
N ASP A 84 22.19 2.71 -15.28
CA ASP A 84 23.29 3.47 -15.91
C ASP A 84 24.03 4.39 -14.92
N THR A 85 23.80 4.21 -13.62
CA THR A 85 24.49 5.04 -12.63
C THR A 85 24.83 4.20 -11.41
N GLU A 86 26.14 4.03 -11.15
CA GLU A 86 26.64 3.62 -9.85
C GLU A 86 26.26 4.70 -8.83
N ILE A 87 25.02 4.70 -8.33
CA ILE A 87 24.60 5.60 -7.25
C ILE A 87 24.64 4.79 -5.96
N PRO A 88 25.72 4.88 -5.15
CA PRO A 88 25.81 4.25 -3.84
C PRO A 88 24.79 4.77 -2.82
N PHE A 89 23.89 5.69 -3.21
CA PHE A 89 22.98 6.44 -2.34
C PHE A 89 21.52 6.41 -2.80
N CYS A 90 21.11 5.45 -3.63
CA CYS A 90 19.68 5.26 -3.86
C CYS A 90 19.11 4.45 -2.69
N GLU A 91 18.39 5.09 -1.77
CA GLU A 91 17.77 4.46 -0.58
C GLU A 91 16.86 3.26 -0.92
N LYS A 92 16.47 3.14 -2.19
CA LYS A 92 15.59 2.09 -2.74
C LYS A 92 16.43 1.04 -3.47
N HIS A 93 16.85 0.00 -2.77
CA HIS A 93 17.64 -1.07 -3.38
C HIS A 93 16.74 -2.13 -4.05
N ILE A 94 17.11 -2.52 -5.28
CA ILE A 94 16.41 -3.58 -6.04
C ILE A 94 16.47 -4.96 -5.38
N TYR A 95 17.36 -5.13 -4.39
CA TYR A 95 17.56 -6.35 -3.62
C TYR A 95 16.84 -6.33 -2.26
N ASP A 96 16.21 -5.20 -1.91
CA ASP A 96 15.39 -5.13 -0.71
C ASP A 96 14.18 -6.06 -0.83
N THR A 97 13.62 -6.44 0.32
CA THR A 97 12.35 -7.16 0.37
C THR A 97 11.21 -6.16 0.25
N TRP A 98 10.40 -6.33 -0.79
CA TRP A 98 9.26 -5.47 -1.09
C TRP A 98 7.95 -6.20 -0.80
N ILE A 99 6.96 -5.44 -0.33
CA ILE A 99 5.63 -5.93 0.03
C ILE A 99 4.64 -5.20 -0.87
N GLN A 100 3.79 -5.95 -1.56
CA GLN A 100 2.63 -5.41 -2.26
C GLN A 100 1.41 -5.53 -1.37
N VAL A 101 0.75 -4.41 -1.11
CA VAL A 101 -0.56 -4.37 -0.45
C VAL A 101 -1.61 -4.08 -1.50
N ASN A 102 -2.60 -4.97 -1.58
CA ASN A 102 -3.76 -4.87 -2.45
C ASN A 102 -4.96 -4.53 -1.57
N ILE A 103 -5.63 -3.42 -1.88
CA ILE A 103 -6.86 -2.97 -1.24
C ILE A 103 -7.94 -3.06 -2.32
N LYS A 104 -8.85 -4.02 -2.16
CA LYS A 104 -10.02 -4.14 -3.03
C LYS A 104 -11.12 -3.25 -2.48
N ILE A 105 -11.64 -2.39 -3.33
CA ILE A 105 -12.82 -1.58 -3.07
C ILE A 105 -13.99 -2.08 -3.93
N SER A 106 -15.22 -1.69 -3.60
CA SER A 106 -16.41 -2.15 -4.32
C SER A 106 -16.37 -1.78 -5.81
N ASP A 107 -17.24 -2.44 -6.59
CA ASP A 107 -17.36 -2.24 -8.04
C ASP A 107 -16.08 -2.49 -8.84
N GLY A 108 -15.19 -3.33 -8.30
CA GLY A 108 -13.97 -3.78 -8.95
C GLY A 108 -12.83 -2.76 -8.91
N GLY A 109 -12.95 -1.72 -8.10
CA GLY A 109 -11.83 -0.81 -7.86
C GLY A 109 -10.73 -1.48 -7.02
N GLU A 110 -9.50 -1.04 -7.23
CA GLU A 110 -8.33 -1.59 -6.54
C GLU A 110 -7.26 -0.53 -6.33
N VAL A 111 -6.71 -0.51 -5.11
CA VAL A 111 -5.51 0.27 -4.79
C VAL A 111 -4.38 -0.69 -4.46
N LYS A 112 -3.25 -0.54 -5.14
CA LYS A 112 -2.04 -1.34 -4.87
C LYS A 112 -0.90 -0.44 -4.45
N VAL A 113 -0.21 -0.81 -3.38
CA VAL A 113 0.99 -0.10 -2.92
C VAL A 113 2.13 -1.09 -2.80
N VAL A 114 3.30 -0.75 -3.34
CA VAL A 114 4.53 -1.51 -3.08
C VAL A 114 5.42 -0.69 -2.15
N CYS A 115 5.76 -1.25 -1.00
CA CYS A 115 6.54 -0.60 0.04
C CYS A 115 7.41 -1.59 0.82
N LYS A 116 8.32 -1.07 1.64
CA LYS A 116 9.24 -1.90 2.44
C LYS A 116 8.64 -2.30 3.79
N ASP A 117 7.87 -1.40 4.39
CA ASP A 117 7.20 -1.66 5.65
C ASP A 117 5.81 -0.99 5.70
N ILE A 118 4.94 -1.54 6.53
CA ILE A 118 3.57 -1.08 6.75
C ILE A 118 3.33 -0.98 8.25
N THR A 119 2.82 0.18 8.64
CA THR A 119 2.35 0.43 10.01
C THR A 119 0.87 0.73 9.99
N ILE A 120 0.16 0.27 11.02
CA ILE A 120 -1.27 0.48 11.20
C ILE A 120 -1.46 1.11 12.57
N GLU A 121 -1.98 2.33 12.59
CA GLU A 121 -2.38 3.03 13.81
C GLU A 121 -3.90 2.96 13.93
N VAL A 122 -4.40 2.59 15.12
CA VAL A 122 -5.84 2.52 15.40
C VAL A 122 -6.18 3.65 16.36
N THR A 123 -7.16 4.47 16.00
CA THR A 123 -7.74 5.49 16.87
C THR A 123 -9.22 5.18 17.06
N SER A 124 -9.66 5.08 18.31
CA SER A 124 -11.07 4.95 18.68
C SER A 124 -11.51 6.24 19.38
N GLU A 125 -12.50 6.93 18.84
CA GLU A 125 -13.13 8.09 19.48
C GLU A 125 -14.37 7.70 20.30
#